data_AF-A0A953M772-F1
#
_entry.id   AF-A0A953M772-F1
#
_cell.length_a   1.000
_cell.length_b   1.000
_cell.length_c   1.000
_cell.angle_alpha   90.00
_cell.angle_beta   90.00
_cell.angle_gamma   90.00
#
_symmetry.space_group_name_H-M   'P 1'
#
loop_
_entity.id
_entity.type
_entity.pdbx_description
1 polymer ?
#
loop_
_entity_poly.entity_id
_entity_poly.type
_entity_poly.pdbx_seq_one_letter_code
_entity_poly.pdbx_strand_id
1 'polypeptide(L)'
;VILGCFEGPGGRDPRHTPWPGMDVHSGLDLLKTLWSAGVYEQVDGIDVSAYRDGGPLEIITTHGTRVVWGSAPEEWKAGEPSVEERVQRLKKLIETSGRIDGGQKRIEIHRARVEIDRTGDD
;
A
#
# COMPACT_ATOMS: atom_id res chain seq x y z
N VAL A 1 -2.97 19.82 -8.15
CA VAL A 1 -4.30 20.38 -8.49
C VAL A 1 -4.62 19.98 -9.92
N ILE A 2 -5.45 18.96 -10.13
CA ILE A 2 -6.03 18.70 -11.46
C ILE A 2 -7.39 19.39 -11.47
N LEU A 3 -7.43 20.56 -12.10
CA LEU A 3 -8.65 21.26 -12.46
C LEU A 3 -9.00 20.82 -13.89
N GLY A 4 -10.11 20.10 -14.03
CA GLY A 4 -10.64 19.71 -15.34
C GLY A 4 -12.14 19.50 -15.25
N CYS A 5 -12.91 20.58 -15.43
CA CYS A 5 -14.34 20.52 -15.67
C CYS A 5 -14.58 20.05 -17.11
N PHE A 6 -15.20 18.88 -17.29
CA PHE A 6 -15.68 18.40 -18.58
C PHE A 6 -17.18 18.68 -18.66
N GLU A 7 -17.58 19.68 -19.46
CA GLU A 7 -18.97 19.93 -19.83
C GLU A 7 -19.20 19.42 -21.26
N GLY A 8 -19.70 18.18 -21.35
CA GLY A 8 -20.20 17.56 -22.58
C GLY A 8 -21.65 17.07 -22.40
N PRO A 9 -22.44 16.94 -23.48
CA PRO A 9 -23.89 16.82 -23.38
C PRO A 9 -24.33 15.43 -22.90
N GLY A 10 -24.94 15.39 -21.72
CA GLY A 10 -26.19 14.63 -21.51
C GLY A 10 -26.13 13.11 -21.30
N GLY A 11 -25.01 12.52 -20.88
CA GLY A 11 -25.00 11.13 -20.40
C GLY A 11 -23.66 10.75 -19.77
N ARG A 12 -23.63 10.35 -18.49
CA ARG A 12 -22.42 9.81 -17.87
C ARG A 12 -22.13 8.46 -18.50
N ASP A 13 -21.16 8.41 -19.42
CA ASP A 13 -20.50 7.15 -19.74
C ASP A 13 -19.82 6.66 -18.46
N PRO A 14 -20.16 5.47 -17.92
CA PRO A 14 -19.50 4.94 -16.73
C PRO A 14 -17.99 4.80 -16.91
N ARG A 15 -17.48 4.72 -18.15
CA ARG A 15 -16.03 4.72 -18.47
C ARG A 15 -15.37 6.09 -18.31
N HIS A 16 -16.15 7.17 -18.24
CA HIS A 16 -15.70 8.54 -18.03
C HIS A 16 -16.02 9.05 -16.62
N THR A 17 -16.57 8.19 -15.77
CA THR A 17 -16.81 8.54 -14.37
C THR A 17 -15.52 8.33 -13.59
N PRO A 18 -15.00 9.34 -12.88
CA PRO A 18 -13.87 9.15 -11.97
C PRO A 18 -14.15 7.99 -11.02
N TRP A 19 -13.11 7.22 -10.70
CA TRP A 19 -13.28 6.08 -9.81
C TRP A 19 -13.93 6.53 -8.50
N PRO A 20 -15.08 5.96 -8.12
CA PRO A 20 -15.77 6.37 -6.91
C PRO A 20 -15.05 5.75 -5.71
N GLY A 21 -14.20 6.53 -5.04
CA GLY A 21 -13.50 6.07 -3.84
C GLY A 21 -12.15 6.74 -3.65
N MET A 22 -11.66 6.70 -2.41
CA MET A 22 -10.28 7.08 -2.09
C MET A 22 -9.31 5.90 -2.23
N ASP A 23 -9.81 4.68 -2.40
CA ASP A 23 -9.04 3.43 -2.48
C ASP A 23 -7.96 3.46 -3.57
N VAL A 24 -8.33 3.73 -4.81
CA VAL A 24 -7.35 3.81 -5.92
C VAL A 24 -6.37 4.97 -5.70
N HIS A 25 -6.84 6.10 -5.16
CA HIS A 25 -5.98 7.24 -4.85
C HIS A 25 -4.93 6.89 -3.79
N SER A 26 -5.37 6.32 -2.67
CA SER A 26 -4.53 5.85 -1.57
C SER A 26 -3.52 4.78 -2.01
N GLY A 27 -3.92 3.88 -2.92
CA GLY A 27 -3.02 2.91 -3.53
C GLY A 27 -1.94 3.55 -4.39
N LEU A 28 -2.29 4.56 -5.20
CA LEU A 28 -1.33 5.31 -6.01
C LEU A 28 -0.38 6.15 -5.16
N ASP A 29 -0.87 6.75 -4.07
CA ASP A 29 -0.03 7.48 -3.13
C ASP A 29 0.97 6.56 -2.44
N LEU A 30 0.53 5.36 -2.03
CA LEU A 30 1.42 4.33 -1.51
C LEU A 30 2.48 3.94 -2.55
N LEU A 31 2.08 3.67 -3.79
CA LEU A 31 3.03 3.34 -4.86
C LEU A 31 4.07 4.46 -5.07
N LYS A 32 3.62 5.72 -5.07
CA LYS A 32 4.49 6.89 -5.17
C LYS A 32 5.47 6.98 -3.99
N THR A 33 5.01 6.73 -2.77
CA THR A 33 5.86 6.67 -1.58
C THR A 33 6.95 5.61 -1.73
N LEU A 34 6.59 4.40 -2.16
CA LEU A 34 7.54 3.28 -2.35
C LEU A 34 8.55 3.58 -3.46
N TRP A 35 8.10 4.21 -4.55
CA TRP A 35 8.95 4.69 -5.64
C TRP A 35 9.97 5.71 -5.15
N SER A 36 9.52 6.78 -4.49
CA SER A 36 10.40 7.81 -3.94
C SER A 36 11.37 7.28 -2.88
N ALA A 37 10.99 6.23 -2.15
CA ALA A 37 11.84 5.59 -1.16
C ALA A 37 12.91 4.64 -1.75
N GLY A 38 12.78 4.27 -3.04
CA GLY A 38 13.68 3.34 -3.72
C GLY A 38 13.46 1.86 -3.36
N VAL A 39 12.26 1.48 -2.92
CA VAL A 39 11.93 0.09 -2.51
C VAL A 39 10.92 -0.59 -3.46
N TYR A 40 10.63 0.04 -4.60
CA TYR A 40 9.57 -0.38 -5.52
C TYR A 40 9.93 -1.64 -6.34
N GLU A 41 11.20 -2.00 -6.47
CA GLU A 41 11.65 -3.10 -7.35
C GLU A 41 11.09 -4.47 -6.96
N GLN A 42 10.67 -4.64 -5.71
CA GLN A 42 10.08 -5.88 -5.20
C GLN A 42 8.57 -5.80 -5.04
N VAL A 43 7.94 -4.77 -5.59
CA VAL A 43 6.49 -4.55 -5.54
C VAL A 43 5.87 -5.00 -6.86
N ASP A 44 4.97 -5.98 -6.79
CA ASP A 44 4.18 -6.46 -7.94
C ASP A 44 2.86 -5.69 -8.05
N GLY A 45 2.28 -5.29 -6.92
CA GLY A 45 1.04 -4.50 -6.90
C GLY A 45 0.68 -3.98 -5.52
N ILE A 46 -0.37 -3.15 -5.48
CA ILE A 46 -1.00 -2.67 -4.25
C ILE A 46 -2.43 -3.21 -4.23
N ASP A 47 -2.78 -3.97 -3.18
CA ASP A 47 -4.13 -4.43 -2.93
C ASP A 47 -4.87 -3.39 -2.08
N VAL A 48 -5.95 -2.86 -2.66
CA VAL A 48 -6.82 -1.85 -2.05
C VAL A 48 -8.19 -2.41 -1.68
N SER A 49 -8.42 -3.70 -1.87
CA SER A 49 -9.74 -4.34 -1.72
C SER A 49 -10.31 -4.17 -0.30
N ALA A 50 -9.46 -4.30 0.72
CA ALA A 50 -9.86 -4.13 2.12
C ALA A 50 -10.02 -2.65 2.52
N TYR A 51 -9.34 -1.73 1.83
CA TYR A 51 -9.29 -0.32 2.23
C TYR A 51 -10.67 0.36 2.15
N ARG A 52 -11.48 -0.03 1.17
CA ARG A 52 -12.83 0.49 0.98
C ARG A 52 -13.75 0.27 2.20
N ASP A 53 -13.51 -0.82 2.93
CA ASP A 53 -14.27 -1.19 4.14
C ASP A 53 -13.53 -0.80 5.44
N GLY A 54 -12.55 0.10 5.36
CA GLY A 54 -11.74 0.57 6.50
C GLY A 54 -10.58 -0.35 6.89
N GLY A 55 -10.28 -1.34 6.05
CA GLY A 55 -9.13 -2.24 6.19
C GLY A 55 -7.80 -1.61 5.75
N PRO A 56 -6.69 -2.35 5.87
CA PRO A 56 -5.37 -1.86 5.52
C PRO A 56 -5.12 -1.91 4.00
N LEU A 57 -4.19 -1.08 3.53
CA LEU A 57 -3.50 -1.31 2.25
C LEU A 57 -2.50 -2.46 2.41
N GLU A 58 -2.42 -3.33 1.41
CA GLU A 58 -1.43 -4.40 1.36
C GLU A 58 -0.56 -4.26 0.09
N ILE A 59 0.74 -4.50 0.23
CA ILE A 59 1.68 -4.57 -0.87
C ILE A 59 1.79 -6.04 -1.27
N ILE A 60 1.57 -6.33 -2.54
CA ILE A 60 1.83 -7.64 -3.15
C ILE A 60 3.27 -7.59 -3.66
N THR A 61 4.10 -8.53 -3.21
CA THR A 61 5.50 -8.58 -3.63
C THR A 61 5.67 -9.39 -4.92
N THR A 62 6.82 -9.25 -5.58
CA THR A 62 7.21 -10.08 -6.73
C THR A 62 7.32 -11.58 -6.42
N HIS A 63 7.29 -11.95 -5.14
CA HIS A 63 7.25 -13.34 -4.68
C HIS A 63 5.82 -13.84 -4.36
N GLY A 64 4.79 -13.04 -4.62
CA GLY A 64 3.39 -13.37 -4.32
C GLY A 64 3.07 -13.36 -2.81
N THR A 65 3.92 -12.75 -1.99
CA THR A 65 3.70 -12.56 -0.54
C THR A 65 3.06 -11.20 -0.27
N ARG A 66 2.67 -10.97 0.99
CA ARG A 66 1.97 -9.74 1.37
C ARG A 66 2.66 -8.95 2.48
N VAL A 67 2.79 -7.65 2.29
CA VAL A 67 3.23 -6.70 3.32
C VAL A 67 2.09 -5.76 3.67
N VAL A 68 1.63 -5.81 4.92
CA VAL A 68 0.47 -5.04 5.39
C VAL A 68 0.92 -3.65 5.81
N TRP A 69 0.64 -2.67 4.94
CA TRP A 69 1.09 -1.29 5.06
C TRP A 69 0.28 -0.46 6.06
N GLY A 70 -1.00 -0.77 6.26
CA GLY A 70 -1.89 -0.03 7.16
C GLY A 70 -2.65 1.09 6.45
N SER A 71 -2.78 2.26 7.09
CA SER A 71 -3.45 3.44 6.51
C SER A 71 -2.73 4.00 5.29
N ALA A 72 -3.45 4.79 4.50
CA ALA A 72 -2.86 5.52 3.38
C ALA A 72 -1.70 6.44 3.85
N PRO A 73 -0.67 6.71 3.03
CA PRO A 73 0.45 7.56 3.44
C PRO A 73 0.04 8.98 3.87
N GLU A 74 -0.99 9.56 3.25
CA GLU A 74 -1.51 10.89 3.59
C GLU A 74 -2.49 10.85 4.78
N GLU A 75 -2.88 9.65 5.23
CA GLU A 75 -3.82 9.46 6.33
C GLU A 75 -3.08 9.16 7.64
N TRP A 76 -3.15 10.10 8.58
CA TRP A 76 -2.65 9.86 9.92
C TRP A 76 -3.63 9.00 10.72
N LYS A 77 -3.13 7.91 11.30
CA LYS A 77 -3.90 7.02 12.16
C LYS A 77 -3.19 6.81 13.50
N ALA A 78 -3.92 7.07 14.58
CA ALA A 78 -3.38 6.95 15.93
C ALA A 78 -2.89 5.52 16.20
N GLY A 79 -1.65 5.38 16.66
CA GLY A 79 -1.03 4.09 16.95
C GLY A 79 -0.30 3.44 15.77
N GLU A 80 -0.41 3.99 14.56
CA GLU A 80 0.41 3.56 13.41
C GLU A 80 1.73 4.37 13.36
N PRO A 81 2.86 3.73 13.00
CA PRO A 81 4.12 4.42 12.75
C PRO A 81 4.00 5.43 11.60
N SER A 82 4.90 6.41 11.59
CA SER A 82 4.98 7.37 10.49
C SER A 82 5.28 6.66 9.17
N VAL A 83 5.00 7.33 8.05
CA VAL A 83 5.33 6.81 6.71
C VAL A 83 6.83 6.54 6.61
N GLU A 84 7.65 7.45 7.12
CA GLU A 84 9.10 7.33 7.15
C GLU A 84 9.54 6.11 7.97
N GLU A 85 8.95 5.89 9.14
CA GLU A 85 9.26 4.72 9.97
C GLU A 85 8.90 3.41 9.26
N ARG A 86 7.75 3.36 8.58
CA ARG A 86 7.33 2.21 7.76
C ARG A 86 8.32 1.95 6.62
N VAL A 87 8.73 2.99 5.90
CA VAL A 87 9.77 2.89 4.85
C VAL A 87 11.10 2.39 5.42
N GLN A 88 11.54 2.90 6.57
CA GLN A 88 12.79 2.45 7.19
C GLN A 88 12.73 0.97 7.59
N ARG A 89 11.57 0.48 8.02
CA ARG A 89 11.38 -0.95 8.29
C ARG A 89 11.50 -1.79 7.02
N LEU A 90 10.91 -1.34 5.91
CA LEU A 90 11.05 -2.01 4.61
C LEU A 90 12.52 -2.07 4.17
N LYS A 91 13.24 -0.96 4.28
CA LYS A 91 14.68 -0.90 3.96
C LYS A 91 15.48 -1.86 4.83
N LYS A 92 15.22 -1.89 6.13
CA LYS A 92 15.87 -2.83 7.05
C LYS A 92 15.58 -4.29 6.70
N LEU A 93 14.37 -4.62 6.24
CA LEU A 93 14.03 -5.98 5.77
C LEU A 93 14.84 -6.35 4.52
N ILE A 94 14.94 -5.44 3.56
CA ILE A 94 15.75 -5.62 2.35
C ILE A 94 17.23 -5.78 2.72
N GLU A 95 17.77 -4.93 3.59
CA GLU A 95 19.17 -5.02 4.05
C GLU A 95 19.48 -6.34 4.75
N THR A 96 18.55 -6.87 5.54
CA THR A 96 18.78 -8.08 6.35
C THR A 96 18.50 -9.38 5.62
N SER A 97 17.53 -9.39 4.69
CA SER A 97 17.05 -10.63 4.03
C SER A 97 17.17 -10.59 2.50
N GLY A 98 17.52 -9.45 1.92
CA GLY A 98 17.40 -9.20 0.49
C GLY A 98 15.95 -8.99 0.03
N ARG A 99 14.96 -9.08 0.93
CA ARG A 99 13.54 -9.09 0.57
C ARG A 99 12.72 -8.06 1.36
N ILE A 100 11.77 -7.41 0.69
CA ILE A 100 10.83 -6.46 1.30
C ILE A 100 9.86 -7.13 2.29
N ASP A 101 9.65 -8.44 2.15
CA ASP A 101 8.79 -9.27 3.00
C ASP A 101 9.55 -10.03 4.11
N GLY A 102 10.88 -9.91 4.19
CA GLY A 102 11.67 -10.68 5.16
C GLY A 102 11.66 -12.20 4.96
N GLY A 103 11.27 -12.69 3.78
CA GLY A 103 11.08 -14.11 3.48
C GLY A 103 9.79 -14.71 4.04
N GLN A 104 8.84 -13.88 4.47
CA GLN A 104 7.61 -14.34 5.12
C GLN A 104 6.41 -14.28 4.17
N LYS A 105 5.41 -15.16 4.39
CA LYS A 105 4.17 -15.15 3.59
C LYS A 105 3.37 -13.87 3.80
N ARG A 106 3.35 -13.38 5.04
CA ARG A 106 2.67 -12.13 5.42
C ARG A 106 3.40 -11.44 6.57
N ILE A 107 3.58 -10.12 6.44
CA ILE A 107 4.26 -9.31 7.46
C ILE A 107 3.52 -8.00 7.70
N GLU A 108 3.35 -7.62 8.96
CA GLU A 108 2.67 -6.39 9.35
C GLU A 108 3.67 -5.30 9.75
N ILE A 109 3.71 -4.20 9.00
CA ILE A 109 4.66 -3.10 9.24
C ILE A 109 4.04 -1.86 9.89
N HIS A 110 2.71 -1.82 9.97
CA HIS A 110 1.91 -0.70 10.49
C HIS A 110 1.67 -0.74 11.99
N ARG A 111 2.12 -1.78 12.70
CA ARG A 111 2.04 -1.87 14.17
C ARG A 111 3.30 -1.32 14.81
N ALA A 112 3.27 -1.04 16.12
CA ALA A 112 4.48 -0.59 16.84
C ALA A 112 5.67 -1.55 16.69
N ARG A 113 5.42 -2.84 16.53
CA ARG A 113 6.42 -3.89 16.22
C ARG A 113 6.09 -4.55 14.89
N VAL A 114 7.12 -4.99 14.17
CA VAL A 114 6.94 -5.79 12.96
C VAL A 114 6.51 -7.20 13.40
N GLU A 115 5.30 -7.60 13.04
CA GLU A 115 4.75 -8.91 13.34
C GLU A 115 4.83 -9.80 12.11
N ILE A 116 5.37 -11.01 12.30
CA ILE A 116 5.52 -12.02 11.28
C ILE A 116 4.50 -13.11 11.59
N ASP A 117 3.57 -13.34 10.65
CA ASP A 117 2.64 -14.45 10.77
C ASP A 117 3.28 -15.73 10.21
N ARG A 118 3.35 -16.78 11.03
CA ARG A 118 3.92 -18.10 10.67
C ARG A 118 2.86 -19.21 10.60
N THR A 119 1.58 -18.87 10.65
CA THR A 119 0.49 -19.84 10.88
C THR A 119 0.14 -20.71 9.65
N GLY A 120 1.09 -20.97 8.74
CA GLY A 120 0.80 -21.71 7.51
C GLY A 120 1.93 -22.56 6.95
N ASP A 121 2.91 -22.96 7.77
CA ASP A 121 3.89 -23.98 7.40
C ASP A 121 3.50 -25.31 8.06
N ASP A 122 2.70 -26.11 7.34
CA ASP A 122 2.48 -27.54 7.53
C ASP A 122 2.44 -28.20 6.14
#